data_AF-A0A2V5Y7R7-F1
#
_entry.id   AF-A0A2V5Y7R7-F1
#
_cell.length_a   1.000
_cell.length_b   1.000
_cell.length_c   1.000
_cell.angle_alpha   90.00
_cell.angle_beta   90.00
_cell.angle_gamma   90.00
#
_symmetry.space_group_name_H-M   'P 1'
#
loop_
_entity.id
_entity.type
_entity.pdbx_description
1 polymer ?
#
loop_
_entity_poly.entity_id
_entity_poly.type
_entity_poly.pdbx_seq_one_letter_code
_entity_poly.pdbx_strand_id
1 'polypeptide(L)'
;MKRKRVVVMGFMGSMPIAGVIWQHIHYIVGLQRLRHDVYYIEDSARLPYNPETFEVTDEFDYAAKVLSRLAGEFDFKNRWAFCARYLPGNPTAGLSLKKIRQLYREADAILNVCGTQEFNDDLLVSDRILYVESDPGVEQIKIDQGVKSTIEYLRRHRALFTFGENVGTKTFPVPTHGFKWLPTRQPVVTDLWKTKRTPSDVAVFTSVANWSTSGLKDISWRGQKYLWSKSREFLRFISAPKRAGETFELATNIEHTATHRKFERNGWRLRCPLQMSV
;
A
#
# COMPACT_ATOMS: atom_id res chain seq x y z
N MET A 1 -16.56 -13.80 19.13
CA MET A 1 -15.28 -13.11 19.40
C MET A 1 -15.54 -11.87 20.26
N LYS A 2 -14.68 -11.56 21.24
CA LYS A 2 -14.78 -10.31 22.00
C LYS A 2 -14.48 -9.13 21.06
N ARG A 3 -15.30 -8.09 21.11
CA ARG A 3 -15.07 -6.83 20.38
C ARG A 3 -13.74 -6.23 20.80
N LYS A 4 -12.96 -5.77 19.82
CA LYS A 4 -11.60 -5.23 19.99
C LYS A 4 -11.53 -3.88 19.31
N ARG A 5 -10.74 -2.97 19.86
CA ARG A 5 -10.43 -1.69 19.22
C ARG A 5 -9.15 -1.82 18.40
N VAL A 6 -9.27 -1.66 17.09
CA VAL A 6 -8.16 -1.82 16.15
C VAL A 6 -7.95 -0.52 15.40
N VAL A 7 -6.71 -0.03 15.40
CA VAL A 7 -6.28 1.07 14.53
C VAL A 7 -5.61 0.46 13.30
N VAL A 8 -6.07 0.83 12.12
CA VAL A 8 -5.42 0.54 10.84
C VAL A 8 -4.69 1.80 10.41
N MET A 9 -3.38 1.74 10.34
CA MET A 9 -2.55 2.80 9.81
C MET A 9 -2.26 2.53 8.34
N GLY A 10 -2.30 3.59 7.52
CA GLY A 10 -2.15 3.49 6.07
C GLY A 10 -1.72 4.81 5.45
N PHE A 11 -2.00 4.97 4.16
CA PHE A 11 -1.59 6.15 3.38
C PHE A 11 -2.53 6.43 2.20
N MET A 12 -3.81 6.09 2.34
CA MET A 12 -4.87 6.36 1.36
C MET A 12 -5.10 7.86 1.10
N GLY A 13 -4.96 8.73 2.10
CA GLY A 13 -5.04 10.17 1.99
C GLY A 13 -3.75 10.76 1.46
N SER A 14 -2.59 10.30 1.97
CA SER A 14 -1.28 10.75 1.49
C SER A 14 -0.94 10.29 0.07
N MET A 15 -1.53 9.22 -0.42
CA MET A 15 -1.33 8.67 -1.76
C MET A 15 -2.65 8.04 -2.26
N PRO A 16 -3.62 8.85 -2.69
CA PRO A 16 -4.99 8.43 -2.99
C PRO A 16 -5.14 7.74 -4.35
N ILE A 17 -4.26 6.78 -4.65
CA ILE A 17 -4.35 5.92 -5.83
C ILE A 17 -5.16 4.66 -5.50
N ALA A 18 -5.91 4.15 -6.48
CA ALA A 18 -6.87 3.06 -6.28
C ALA A 18 -6.26 1.81 -5.61
N GLY A 19 -5.05 1.41 -6.01
CA GLY A 19 -4.36 0.26 -5.41
C GLY A 19 -4.10 0.42 -3.91
N VAL A 20 -3.66 1.62 -3.49
CA VAL A 20 -3.43 1.96 -2.08
C VAL A 20 -4.76 1.97 -1.32
N ILE A 21 -5.79 2.57 -1.89
CA ILE A 21 -7.12 2.62 -1.28
C ILE A 21 -7.64 1.20 -1.02
N TRP A 22 -7.73 0.36 -2.06
CA TRP A 22 -8.26 -0.99 -1.94
C TRP A 22 -7.49 -1.87 -0.96
N GLN A 23 -6.16 -1.70 -0.90
CA GLN A 23 -5.32 -2.41 0.03
C GLN A 23 -5.73 -2.18 1.50
N HIS A 24 -6.08 -0.94 1.89
CA HIS A 24 -6.46 -0.62 3.27
C HIS A 24 -7.96 -0.82 3.52
N ILE A 25 -8.82 -0.53 2.55
CA ILE A 25 -10.28 -0.75 2.66
C ILE A 25 -10.59 -2.19 3.03
N HIS A 26 -9.86 -3.18 2.46
CA HIS A 26 -10.07 -4.57 2.83
C HIS A 26 -9.73 -4.89 4.29
N TYR A 27 -8.71 -4.26 4.88
CA TYR A 27 -8.44 -4.39 6.32
C TYR A 27 -9.58 -3.78 7.13
N ILE A 28 -10.00 -2.57 6.77
CA ILE A 28 -11.06 -1.83 7.49
C ILE A 28 -12.37 -2.62 7.48
N VAL A 29 -12.88 -2.94 6.28
CA VAL A 29 -14.14 -3.64 6.09
C VAL A 29 -14.10 -5.06 6.64
N GLY A 30 -12.98 -5.77 6.44
CA GLY A 30 -12.80 -7.12 6.99
C GLY A 30 -12.93 -7.13 8.52
N LEU A 31 -12.22 -6.22 9.20
CA LEU A 31 -12.26 -6.11 10.66
C LEU A 31 -13.62 -5.64 11.19
N GLN A 32 -14.30 -4.73 10.47
CA GLN A 32 -15.67 -4.33 10.80
C GLN A 32 -16.65 -5.51 10.72
N ARG A 33 -16.55 -6.34 9.67
CA ARG A 33 -17.38 -7.56 9.52
C ARG A 33 -17.12 -8.61 10.60
N LEU A 34 -15.91 -8.64 11.15
CA LEU A 34 -15.56 -9.41 12.35
C LEU A 34 -16.05 -8.76 13.66
N ARG A 35 -16.81 -7.66 13.57
CA ARG A 35 -17.46 -6.92 14.67
C ARG A 35 -16.47 -6.22 15.61
N HIS A 36 -15.35 -5.75 15.07
CA HIS A 36 -14.38 -4.93 15.81
C HIS A 36 -14.68 -3.43 15.68
N ASP A 37 -14.17 -2.64 16.64
CA ASP A 37 -14.12 -1.20 16.56
C ASP A 37 -12.91 -0.75 15.77
N VAL A 38 -13.12 -0.46 14.49
CA VAL A 38 -12.02 -0.12 13.57
C VAL A 38 -11.89 1.38 13.42
N TYR A 39 -10.65 1.87 13.50
CA TYR A 39 -10.28 3.25 13.23
C TYR A 39 -9.20 3.28 12.16
N TYR A 40 -9.24 4.26 11.27
CA TYR A 40 -8.21 4.48 10.26
C TYR A 40 -7.40 5.73 10.57
N ILE A 41 -6.06 5.65 10.63
CA ILE A 41 -5.23 6.81 11.00
C ILE A 41 -4.03 6.94 10.06
N GLU A 42 -3.85 8.13 9.51
CA GLU A 42 -2.60 8.57 8.88
C GLU A 42 -1.97 9.63 9.78
N ASP A 43 -0.71 9.42 10.17
CA ASP A 43 -0.02 10.26 11.15
C ASP A 43 1.46 10.37 10.77
N SER A 44 1.72 11.12 9.69
CA SER A 44 3.01 11.17 9.01
C SER A 44 3.61 12.57 9.00
N ALA A 45 4.94 12.64 9.05
CA ALA A 45 5.71 13.84 8.77
C ALA A 45 6.18 13.93 7.30
N ARG A 46 5.74 13.01 6.44
CA ARG A 46 6.01 13.07 5.00
C ARG A 46 4.96 13.94 4.32
N LEU A 47 5.42 14.77 3.38
CA LEU A 47 4.52 15.52 2.50
C LEU A 47 3.70 14.54 1.64
N PRO A 48 2.38 14.71 1.57
CA PRO A 48 1.51 13.86 0.78
C PRO A 48 1.55 14.22 -0.71
N TYR A 49 1.08 13.29 -1.55
CA TYR A 49 0.97 13.44 -3.00
C TYR A 49 -0.46 13.81 -3.41
N ASN A 50 -0.61 14.95 -4.06
CA ASN A 50 -1.89 15.41 -4.60
C ASN A 50 -2.14 14.78 -5.98
N PRO A 51 -3.17 13.92 -6.13
CA PRO A 51 -3.47 13.25 -7.40
C PRO A 51 -4.10 14.19 -8.44
N GLU A 52 -4.61 15.36 -8.02
CA GLU A 52 -5.26 16.34 -8.91
C GLU A 52 -4.21 17.20 -9.62
N THR A 53 -3.14 17.59 -8.91
CA THR A 53 -2.04 18.40 -9.46
C THR A 53 -0.82 17.57 -9.88
N PHE A 54 -0.76 16.30 -9.49
CA PHE A 54 0.37 15.39 -9.68
C PHE A 54 1.66 15.83 -8.97
N GLU A 55 1.54 16.48 -7.81
CA GLU A 55 2.66 17.06 -7.07
C GLU A 55 2.71 16.60 -5.61
N VAL A 56 3.92 16.66 -5.02
CA VAL A 56 4.08 16.57 -3.57
C VAL A 56 3.90 17.97 -2.99
N THR A 57 2.95 18.13 -2.07
CA THR A 57 2.54 19.43 -1.52
C THR A 57 2.33 19.33 0.00
N ASP A 58 2.30 20.46 0.69
CA ASP A 58 1.95 20.55 2.12
C ASP A 58 0.44 20.73 2.35
N GLU A 59 -0.35 20.89 1.30
CA GLU A 59 -1.81 20.87 1.39
C GLU A 59 -2.36 19.45 1.66
N PHE A 60 -3.43 19.35 2.45
CA PHE A 60 -4.09 18.06 2.73
C PHE A 60 -5.62 18.09 2.61
N ASP A 61 -6.20 19.16 2.05
CA ASP A 61 -7.65 19.27 1.86
C ASP A 61 -8.20 18.18 0.93
N TYR A 62 -7.46 17.80 -0.11
CA TYR A 62 -7.82 16.69 -0.98
C TYR A 62 -7.81 15.36 -0.21
N ALA A 63 -6.83 15.14 0.66
CA ALA A 63 -6.74 13.93 1.49
C ALA A 63 -7.95 13.85 2.42
N ALA A 64 -8.33 14.96 3.05
CA ALA A 64 -9.53 15.05 3.88
C ALA A 64 -10.82 14.75 3.07
N LYS A 65 -10.96 15.30 1.86
CA LYS A 65 -12.11 15.02 0.98
C LYS A 65 -12.19 13.55 0.59
N VAL A 66 -11.08 12.94 0.18
CA VAL A 66 -11.00 11.53 -0.20
C VAL A 66 -11.34 10.63 0.98
N LEU A 67 -10.72 10.85 2.15
CA LEU A 67 -10.97 10.04 3.34
C LEU A 67 -12.41 10.19 3.85
N SER A 68 -12.99 11.40 3.79
CA SER A 68 -14.40 11.64 4.12
C SER A 68 -15.35 10.86 3.20
N ARG A 69 -15.10 10.88 1.89
CA ARG A 69 -15.85 10.11 0.89
C ARG A 69 -15.77 8.61 1.18
N LEU A 70 -14.56 8.07 1.31
CA LEU A 70 -14.33 6.65 1.59
C LEU A 70 -14.97 6.22 2.92
N ALA A 71 -14.88 7.06 3.95
CA ALA A 71 -15.53 6.82 5.24
C ALA A 71 -17.05 6.73 5.11
N GLY A 72 -17.63 7.52 4.21
CA GLY A 72 -19.03 7.48 3.87
C GLY A 72 -19.46 6.20 3.17
N GLU A 73 -18.65 5.75 2.21
CA GLU A 73 -18.90 4.57 1.37
C GLU A 73 -18.72 3.24 2.12
N PHE A 74 -17.70 3.15 2.99
CA PHE A 74 -17.32 1.91 3.68
C PHE A 74 -17.60 1.94 5.20
N ASP A 75 -18.54 2.78 5.63
CA ASP A 75 -19.09 2.80 7.00
C ASP A 75 -18.06 2.99 8.14
N PHE A 76 -17.07 3.85 7.93
CA PHE A 76 -16.12 4.27 8.98
C PHE A 76 -16.17 5.78 9.25
N LYS A 77 -17.35 6.39 9.02
CA LYS A 77 -17.65 7.78 9.39
C LYS A 77 -17.27 8.04 10.86
N ASN A 78 -16.67 9.19 11.13
CA ASN A 78 -16.19 9.60 12.46
C ASN A 78 -15.16 8.65 13.11
N ARG A 79 -14.53 7.77 12.33
CA ARG A 79 -13.52 6.80 12.79
C ARG A 79 -12.25 6.87 11.95
N TRP A 80 -11.94 8.03 11.39
CA TRP A 80 -10.70 8.24 10.66
C TRP A 80 -10.02 9.53 11.05
N ALA A 81 -8.71 9.59 10.88
CA ALA A 81 -7.93 10.81 11.05
C ALA A 81 -6.79 10.90 10.04
N PHE A 82 -6.49 12.12 9.61
CA PHE A 82 -5.27 12.48 8.91
C PHE A 82 -4.55 13.54 9.75
N CYS A 83 -3.36 13.25 10.24
CA CYS A 83 -2.53 14.13 11.06
C CYS A 83 -1.30 14.54 10.24
N ALA A 84 -1.26 15.82 9.85
CA ALA A 84 -0.20 16.41 9.06
C ALA A 84 0.95 16.87 9.98
N ARG A 85 1.78 15.93 10.46
CA ARG A 85 2.91 16.25 11.36
C ARG A 85 4.02 17.07 10.70
N TYR A 86 3.98 17.22 9.38
CA TYR A 86 4.89 18.09 8.64
C TYR A 86 4.51 19.58 8.75
N LEU A 87 3.35 19.92 9.34
CA LEU A 87 2.91 21.29 9.60
C LEU A 87 2.99 21.64 11.10
N PRO A 88 3.27 22.92 11.45
CA PRO A 88 3.27 23.37 12.84
C PRO A 88 1.93 23.11 13.53
N GLY A 89 1.99 22.59 14.77
CA GLY A 89 0.80 22.31 15.57
C GLY A 89 0.07 21.01 15.23
N ASN A 90 0.59 20.20 14.29
CA ASN A 90 0.04 18.90 13.89
C ASN A 90 -1.46 18.98 13.55
N PRO A 91 -1.87 19.80 12.58
CA PRO A 91 -3.27 19.93 12.21
C PRO A 91 -3.83 18.58 11.75
N THR A 92 -5.11 18.36 12.07
CA THR A 92 -5.80 17.10 11.80
C THR A 92 -7.09 17.30 11.02
N ALA A 93 -7.38 16.43 10.06
CA ALA A 93 -8.71 16.21 9.51
C ALA A 93 -9.35 14.94 10.11
N GLY A 94 -10.68 14.93 10.25
CA GLY A 94 -11.42 13.83 10.88
C GLY A 94 -11.38 13.91 12.41
N LEU A 95 -10.78 12.92 13.07
CA LEU A 95 -10.62 12.92 14.52
C LEU A 95 -9.56 13.94 14.98
N SER A 96 -9.78 14.55 16.14
CA SER A 96 -8.82 15.46 16.75
C SER A 96 -7.53 14.76 17.20
N LEU A 97 -6.43 15.50 17.26
CA LEU A 97 -5.15 15.02 17.79
C LEU A 97 -5.27 14.38 19.19
N LYS A 98 -6.09 14.97 20.08
CA LYS A 98 -6.39 14.39 21.40
C LYS A 98 -6.98 12.99 21.29
N LYS A 99 -7.88 12.78 20.33
CA LYS A 99 -8.52 11.47 20.12
C LYS A 99 -7.55 10.46 19.51
N ILE A 100 -6.70 10.87 18.56
CA ILE A 100 -5.62 10.03 18.01
C ILE A 100 -4.73 9.51 19.14
N ARG A 101 -4.22 10.41 19.98
CA ARG A 101 -3.39 10.06 21.16
C ARG A 101 -4.09 9.11 22.12
N GLN A 102 -5.39 9.30 22.34
CA GLN A 102 -6.20 8.38 23.15
C GLN A 102 -6.27 6.99 22.51
N LEU A 103 -6.49 6.91 21.19
CA LEU A 103 -6.56 5.64 20.47
C LEU A 103 -5.24 4.87 20.56
N TYR A 104 -4.08 5.51 20.47
CA TYR A 104 -2.79 4.82 20.59
C TYR A 104 -2.60 4.15 21.95
N ARG A 105 -3.06 4.76 23.05
CA ARG A 105 -3.02 4.16 24.39
C ARG A 105 -4.01 3.01 24.57
N GLU A 106 -5.22 3.17 24.02
CA GLU A 106 -6.35 2.28 24.32
C GLU A 106 -6.61 1.19 23.27
N ALA A 107 -5.95 1.25 22.10
CA ALA A 107 -6.13 0.22 21.08
C ALA A 107 -5.65 -1.15 21.59
N ASP A 108 -6.40 -2.20 21.23
CA ASP A 108 -6.00 -3.59 21.44
C ASP A 108 -4.93 -4.02 20.42
N ALA A 109 -4.93 -3.41 19.23
CA ALA A 109 -3.93 -3.61 18.18
C ALA A 109 -3.84 -2.40 17.25
N ILE A 110 -2.63 -2.11 16.76
CA ILE A 110 -2.37 -1.08 15.76
C ILE A 110 -1.67 -1.76 14.58
N LEU A 111 -2.30 -1.77 13.40
CA LEU A 111 -1.77 -2.38 12.19
C LEU A 111 -1.06 -1.30 11.36
N ASN A 112 0.27 -1.32 11.33
CA ASN A 112 1.07 -0.47 10.46
C ASN A 112 1.21 -1.11 9.08
N VAL A 113 0.16 -0.95 8.26
CA VAL A 113 0.09 -1.57 6.93
C VAL A 113 1.13 -0.93 6.01
N CYS A 114 1.90 -1.79 5.33
CA CYS A 114 3.07 -1.46 4.50
C CYS A 114 4.22 -0.75 5.23
N GLY A 115 4.20 -0.67 6.57
CA GLY A 115 5.19 0.13 7.29
C GLY A 115 5.14 1.61 6.93
N THR A 116 3.95 2.12 6.61
CA THR A 116 3.82 3.44 6.01
C THR A 116 4.03 4.56 7.00
N GLN A 117 3.77 4.31 8.28
CA GLN A 117 3.87 5.31 9.32
C GLN A 117 5.20 5.21 10.08
N GLU A 118 5.82 6.38 10.31
CA GLU A 118 6.95 6.48 11.24
C GLU A 118 6.47 6.39 12.68
N PHE A 119 7.38 5.99 13.57
CA PHE A 119 7.14 6.18 14.99
C PHE A 119 7.30 7.65 15.39
N ASN A 120 6.45 8.07 16.31
CA ASN A 120 6.55 9.33 17.03
C ASN A 120 6.25 9.06 18.51
N ASP A 121 6.50 10.03 19.39
CA ASP A 121 6.34 9.85 20.84
C ASP A 121 4.91 9.52 21.23
N ASP A 122 3.91 10.07 20.52
CA ASP A 122 2.49 9.79 20.77
C ASP A 122 2.14 8.33 20.45
N LEU A 123 2.72 7.76 19.40
CA LEU A 123 2.49 6.37 18.99
C LEU A 123 3.27 5.37 19.86
N LEU A 124 4.49 5.72 20.26
CA LEU A 124 5.40 4.86 21.05
C LEU A 124 4.93 4.56 22.47
N VAL A 125 3.86 5.22 22.94
CA VAL A 125 3.16 4.84 24.18
C VAL A 125 2.48 3.46 24.07
N SER A 126 2.32 2.93 22.86
CA SER A 126 1.69 1.64 22.58
C SER A 126 2.73 0.56 22.33
N ASP A 127 2.59 -0.57 23.02
CA ASP A 127 3.37 -1.80 22.79
C ASP A 127 2.64 -2.80 21.87
N ARG A 128 1.56 -2.37 21.19
CA ARG A 128 0.65 -3.24 20.41
C ARG A 128 0.68 -2.98 18.91
N ILE A 129 1.80 -2.45 18.42
CA ILE A 129 1.98 -2.03 17.03
C ILE A 129 2.52 -3.20 16.21
N LEU A 130 1.80 -3.59 15.19
CA LEU A 130 2.07 -4.73 14.32
C LEU A 130 2.54 -4.21 12.96
N TYR A 131 3.71 -4.63 12.52
CA TYR A 131 4.16 -4.35 11.16
C TYR A 131 3.46 -5.31 10.21
N VAL A 132 2.94 -4.81 9.09
CA VAL A 132 2.37 -5.66 8.04
C VAL A 132 3.04 -5.33 6.72
N GLU A 133 4.03 -6.14 6.34
CA GLU A 133 4.76 -6.00 5.08
C GLU A 133 3.91 -6.48 3.91
N SER A 134 3.65 -5.59 2.95
CA SER A 134 2.97 -5.95 1.71
C SER A 134 3.92 -6.32 0.58
N ASP A 135 5.17 -5.86 0.64
CA ASP A 135 6.18 -6.02 -0.42
C ASP A 135 7.48 -6.59 0.16
N PRO A 136 7.56 -7.92 0.32
CA PRO A 136 8.68 -8.59 0.97
C PRO A 136 9.95 -8.58 0.12
N GLY A 137 11.09 -8.61 0.81
CA GLY A 137 12.42 -8.78 0.24
C GLY A 137 13.35 -7.63 0.62
N VAL A 138 12.91 -6.39 0.42
CA VAL A 138 13.75 -5.19 0.64
C VAL A 138 14.15 -5.04 2.10
N GLU A 139 13.20 -5.14 3.04
CA GLU A 139 13.52 -4.94 4.45
C GLU A 139 14.37 -6.09 5.02
N GLN A 140 14.16 -7.33 4.57
CA GLN A 140 15.02 -8.46 4.96
C GLN A 140 16.44 -8.29 4.42
N ILE A 141 16.60 -7.80 3.17
CA ILE A 141 17.93 -7.51 2.61
C ILE A 141 18.60 -6.39 3.39
N LYS A 142 17.88 -5.32 3.75
CA LYS A 142 18.43 -4.22 4.56
C LYS A 142 18.86 -4.69 5.95
N ILE A 143 18.13 -5.64 6.56
CA ILE A 143 18.56 -6.29 7.80
C ILE A 143 19.88 -7.05 7.56
N ASP A 144 19.97 -7.86 6.50
CA ASP A 144 21.20 -8.61 6.18
C ASP A 144 22.40 -7.71 5.91
N GLN A 145 22.16 -6.51 5.39
CA GLN A 145 23.17 -5.48 5.16
C GLN A 145 23.53 -4.66 6.42
N GLY A 146 22.87 -4.90 7.56
CA GLY A 146 23.14 -4.17 8.79
C GLY A 146 22.63 -2.74 8.80
N VAL A 147 21.61 -2.40 8.00
CA VAL A 147 21.02 -1.05 7.97
C VAL A 147 20.34 -0.75 9.31
N LYS A 148 21.03 0.04 10.15
CA LYS A 148 20.61 0.32 11.54
C LYS A 148 19.19 0.90 11.63
N SER A 149 18.84 1.85 10.78
CA SER A 149 17.52 2.49 10.80
C SER A 149 16.37 1.50 10.55
N THR A 150 16.50 0.60 9.58
CA THR A 150 15.53 -0.49 9.34
C THR A 150 15.46 -1.42 10.54
N ILE A 151 16.60 -1.85 11.08
CA ILE A 151 16.67 -2.77 12.22
C ILE A 151 15.98 -2.16 13.45
N GLU A 152 16.28 -0.91 13.76
CA GLU A 152 15.68 -0.17 14.87
C GLU A 152 14.18 0.01 14.67
N TYR A 153 13.76 0.44 13.47
CA TYR A 153 12.36 0.62 13.12
C TYR A 153 11.54 -0.67 13.28
N LEU A 154 12.04 -1.79 12.73
CA LEU A 154 11.34 -3.07 12.83
C LEU A 154 11.31 -3.60 14.27
N ARG A 155 12.37 -3.41 15.06
CA ARG A 155 12.41 -3.84 16.48
C ARG A 155 11.41 -3.12 17.37
N ARG A 156 10.94 -1.93 16.99
CA ARG A 156 9.89 -1.21 17.72
C ARG A 156 8.50 -1.83 17.55
N HIS A 157 8.31 -2.69 16.57
CA HIS A 157 7.04 -3.39 16.37
C HIS A 157 6.95 -4.63 17.28
N ARG A 158 5.75 -4.86 17.82
CA ARG A 158 5.45 -6.00 18.69
C ARG A 158 5.52 -7.35 17.98
N ALA A 159 5.19 -7.36 16.70
CA ALA A 159 5.31 -8.50 15.80
C ALA A 159 5.42 -8.01 14.35
N LEU A 160 6.07 -8.82 13.52
CA LEU A 160 6.27 -8.56 12.11
C LEU A 160 5.49 -9.57 11.27
N PHE A 161 4.54 -9.08 10.50
CA PHE A 161 3.82 -9.88 9.51
C PHE A 161 4.33 -9.56 8.10
N THR A 162 4.28 -10.54 7.21
CA THR A 162 4.71 -10.37 5.81
C THR A 162 3.86 -11.17 4.83
N PHE A 163 3.62 -10.62 3.65
CA PHE A 163 3.04 -11.35 2.52
C PHE A 163 4.03 -12.35 1.89
N GLY A 164 5.31 -12.27 2.27
CA GLY A 164 6.34 -13.21 1.84
C GLY A 164 6.22 -14.54 2.57
N GLU A 165 5.40 -15.45 2.07
CA GLU A 165 5.16 -16.77 2.70
C GLU A 165 6.42 -17.63 2.82
N ASN A 166 7.43 -17.38 1.97
CA ASN A 166 8.70 -18.10 2.03
C ASN A 166 9.71 -17.47 3.01
N VAL A 167 9.48 -16.25 3.53
CA VAL A 167 10.44 -15.55 4.38
C VAL A 167 10.77 -16.38 5.62
N GLY A 168 12.06 -16.60 5.86
CA GLY A 168 12.56 -17.43 6.96
C GLY A 168 12.53 -18.94 6.72
N THR A 169 12.07 -19.40 5.55
CA THR A 169 12.18 -20.81 5.12
C THR A 169 13.47 -21.06 4.35
N LYS A 170 13.81 -22.33 4.08
CA LYS A 170 15.00 -22.71 3.31
C LYS A 170 14.99 -22.22 1.85
N THR A 171 13.81 -21.90 1.29
CA THR A 171 13.66 -21.43 -0.08
C THR A 171 13.82 -19.90 -0.20
N PHE A 172 13.87 -19.19 0.93
CA PHE A 172 14.16 -17.77 0.97
C PHE A 172 15.61 -17.54 1.39
N PRO A 173 16.47 -17.04 0.48
CA PRO A 173 17.92 -17.08 0.70
C PRO A 173 18.44 -15.96 1.60
N VAL A 174 17.61 -14.98 1.98
CA VAL A 174 18.02 -13.84 2.80
C VAL A 174 17.97 -14.21 4.28
N PRO A 175 19.10 -14.13 5.02
CA PRO A 175 19.12 -14.40 6.45
C PRO A 175 18.21 -13.45 7.23
N THR A 176 17.51 -13.98 8.24
CA THR A 176 16.55 -13.20 9.03
C THR A 176 17.16 -12.50 10.23
N HIS A 177 18.41 -12.81 10.61
CA HIS A 177 19.13 -12.20 11.73
C HIS A 177 18.32 -12.14 13.03
N GLY A 178 17.58 -13.22 13.32
CA GLY A 178 16.76 -13.36 14.52
C GLY A 178 15.41 -12.64 14.48
N PHE A 179 15.09 -11.89 13.41
CA PHE A 179 13.75 -11.35 13.21
C PHE A 179 12.76 -12.47 12.89
N LYS A 180 11.69 -12.55 13.68
CA LYS A 180 10.59 -13.49 13.45
C LYS A 180 9.54 -12.86 12.54
N TRP A 181 9.46 -13.35 11.32
CA TRP A 181 8.47 -12.97 10.33
C TRP A 181 7.30 -13.95 10.36
N LEU A 182 6.08 -13.42 10.50
CA LEU A 182 4.85 -14.20 10.50
C LEU A 182 4.19 -14.10 9.11
N PRO A 183 4.01 -15.21 8.37
CA PRO A 183 3.36 -15.14 7.08
C PRO A 183 1.90 -14.73 7.25
N THR A 184 1.44 -13.87 6.36
CA THR A 184 0.04 -13.46 6.22
C THR A 184 -0.26 -13.17 4.76
N ARG A 185 -1.50 -12.77 4.45
CA ARG A 185 -1.93 -12.38 3.10
C ARG A 185 -2.75 -11.11 3.17
N GLN A 186 -2.85 -10.41 2.05
CA GLN A 186 -3.80 -9.32 1.88
C GLN A 186 -5.22 -9.85 2.14
N PRO A 187 -5.98 -9.31 3.10
CA PRO A 187 -7.39 -9.61 3.20
C PRO A 187 -8.08 -9.15 1.92
N VAL A 188 -9.03 -9.95 1.43
CA VAL A 188 -9.86 -9.63 0.27
C VAL A 188 -11.32 -9.83 0.66
N VAL A 189 -12.05 -8.72 0.73
CA VAL A 189 -13.51 -8.74 0.94
C VAL A 189 -14.15 -8.97 -0.42
N THR A 190 -14.40 -10.23 -0.76
CA THR A 190 -14.81 -10.67 -2.11
C THR A 190 -16.13 -10.06 -2.56
N ASP A 191 -17.05 -9.73 -1.65
CA ASP A 191 -18.32 -9.09 -2.00
C ASP A 191 -18.14 -7.71 -2.64
N LEU A 192 -17.05 -6.99 -2.35
CA LEU A 192 -16.76 -5.69 -2.98
C LEU A 192 -16.39 -5.83 -4.47
N TRP A 193 -16.09 -7.03 -4.93
CA TRP A 193 -15.73 -7.35 -6.31
C TRP A 193 -16.86 -8.05 -7.07
N LYS A 194 -17.97 -8.37 -6.39
CA LYS A 194 -19.12 -9.01 -7.03
C LYS A 194 -19.88 -7.98 -7.87
N THR A 195 -20.05 -8.29 -9.15
CA THR A 195 -20.91 -7.53 -10.05
C THR A 195 -21.99 -8.42 -10.64
N LYS A 196 -23.21 -7.89 -10.76
CA LYS A 196 -24.30 -8.55 -11.49
C LYS A 196 -24.24 -8.27 -13.00
N ARG A 197 -23.32 -7.40 -13.43
CA ARG A 197 -23.17 -7.02 -14.83
C ARG A 197 -22.52 -8.18 -15.58
N THR A 198 -23.23 -8.73 -16.57
CA THR A 198 -22.65 -9.69 -17.51
C THR A 198 -21.44 -9.03 -18.20
N PRO A 199 -20.30 -9.71 -18.31
CA PRO A 199 -19.20 -9.23 -19.13
C PRO A 199 -19.69 -8.92 -20.54
N SER A 200 -19.19 -7.83 -21.12
CA SER A 200 -19.42 -7.56 -22.54
C SER A 200 -18.78 -8.68 -23.37
N ASP A 201 -19.37 -9.02 -24.52
CA ASP A 201 -18.75 -9.90 -25.52
C ASP A 201 -17.41 -9.31 -26.05
N VAL A 202 -17.14 -8.05 -25.74
CA VAL A 202 -15.90 -7.32 -26.04
C VAL A 202 -15.13 -7.01 -24.74
N ALA A 203 -15.14 -7.92 -23.77
CA ALA A 203 -14.39 -7.75 -22.53
C ALA A 203 -12.88 -7.53 -22.81
N VAL A 204 -12.28 -6.58 -22.11
CA VAL A 204 -10.87 -6.24 -22.24
C VAL A 204 -10.17 -6.56 -20.93
N PHE A 205 -9.07 -7.30 -21.00
CA PHE A 205 -8.17 -7.51 -19.88
C PHE A 205 -7.36 -6.24 -19.66
N THR A 206 -7.78 -5.43 -18.68
CA THR A 206 -7.13 -4.17 -18.36
C THR A 206 -6.09 -4.34 -17.26
N SER A 207 -5.01 -3.57 -17.37
CA SER A 207 -3.99 -3.43 -16.33
C SER A 207 -3.53 -1.98 -16.27
N VAL A 208 -3.10 -1.53 -15.10
CA VAL A 208 -2.48 -0.23 -14.88
C VAL A 208 -1.17 -0.41 -14.14
N ALA A 209 -0.10 0.26 -14.59
CA ALA A 209 1.20 0.20 -13.93
C ALA A 209 2.09 1.38 -14.32
N ASN A 210 3.02 1.74 -13.45
CA ASN A 210 4.20 2.50 -13.86
C ASN A 210 5.13 1.58 -14.65
N TRP A 211 5.60 2.06 -15.82
CA TRP A 211 6.47 1.30 -16.70
C TRP A 211 7.81 1.01 -16.03
N SER A 212 8.48 2.07 -15.57
CA SER A 212 9.78 1.97 -14.91
C SER A 212 9.84 2.84 -13.68
N THR A 213 10.29 2.23 -12.58
CA THR A 213 10.63 2.90 -11.32
C THR A 213 12.08 2.57 -10.90
N SER A 214 12.89 2.06 -11.85
CA SER A 214 14.29 1.73 -11.59
C SER A 214 15.08 2.96 -11.17
N GLY A 215 16.05 2.77 -10.29
CA GLY A 215 16.84 3.84 -9.69
C GLY A 215 16.21 4.50 -8.46
N LEU A 216 14.91 4.30 -8.21
CA LEU A 216 14.26 4.86 -7.02
C LEU A 216 14.48 3.98 -5.79
N LYS A 217 14.10 2.72 -5.90
CA LYS A 217 14.08 1.80 -4.76
C LYS A 217 14.66 0.41 -5.10
N ASP A 218 15.52 0.37 -6.11
CA ASP A 218 16.35 -0.80 -6.42
C ASP A 218 17.27 -1.13 -5.23
N ILE A 219 17.59 -2.41 -5.06
CA ILE A 219 18.50 -2.85 -3.99
C ILE A 219 19.53 -3.85 -4.53
N SER A 220 20.79 -3.66 -4.17
CA SER A 220 21.86 -4.60 -4.50
C SER A 220 22.05 -5.57 -3.34
N TRP A 221 22.09 -6.87 -3.61
CA TRP A 221 22.34 -7.89 -2.60
C TRP A 221 23.21 -9.01 -3.17
N ARG A 222 24.32 -9.31 -2.48
CA ARG A 222 25.31 -10.34 -2.85
C ARG A 222 25.74 -10.32 -4.33
N GLY A 223 26.11 -9.13 -4.81
CA GLY A 223 26.58 -8.93 -6.18
C GLY A 223 25.48 -8.89 -7.24
N GLN A 224 24.21 -9.06 -6.87
CA GLN A 224 23.07 -8.96 -7.79
C GLN A 224 22.26 -7.69 -7.51
N LYS A 225 21.79 -7.02 -8.57
CA LYS A 225 20.89 -5.87 -8.46
C LYS A 225 19.45 -6.33 -8.67
N TYR A 226 18.61 -6.12 -7.67
CA TYR A 226 17.18 -6.34 -7.69
C TYR A 226 16.48 -5.04 -8.04
N LEU A 227 15.75 -5.04 -9.16
CA LEU A 227 15.08 -3.85 -9.67
C LEU A 227 13.67 -3.76 -9.09
N TRP A 228 13.31 -2.61 -8.54
CA TRP A 228 11.93 -2.30 -8.22
C TRP A 228 11.30 -1.64 -9.44
N SER A 229 10.96 -2.44 -10.44
CA SER A 229 10.40 -1.98 -11.71
C SER A 229 9.58 -3.07 -12.41
N LYS A 230 8.52 -2.70 -13.12
CA LYS A 230 7.61 -3.64 -13.81
C LYS A 230 8.00 -3.90 -15.27
N SER A 231 8.78 -3.01 -15.89
CA SER A 231 9.13 -3.08 -17.32
C SER A 231 9.70 -4.44 -17.73
N ARG A 232 10.62 -4.98 -16.92
CA ARG A 232 11.29 -6.25 -17.21
C ARG A 232 10.32 -7.43 -17.21
N GLU A 233 9.32 -7.41 -16.32
CA GLU A 233 8.30 -8.46 -16.25
C GLU A 233 7.30 -8.34 -17.39
N PHE A 234 6.80 -7.13 -17.71
CA PHE A 234 5.88 -6.96 -18.85
C PHE A 234 6.48 -7.40 -20.18
N LEU A 235 7.79 -7.25 -20.39
CA LEU A 235 8.46 -7.76 -21.59
C LEU A 235 8.36 -9.29 -21.73
N ARG A 236 8.30 -10.04 -20.62
CA ARG A 236 8.10 -11.50 -20.62
C ARG A 236 6.68 -11.88 -21.05
N PHE A 237 5.72 -11.01 -20.80
CA PHE A 237 4.30 -11.20 -21.14
C PHE A 237 3.89 -10.52 -22.44
N ILE A 238 4.84 -10.05 -23.25
CA ILE A 238 4.50 -9.26 -24.45
C ILE A 238 3.61 -10.02 -25.43
N SER A 239 3.74 -11.35 -25.53
CA SER A 239 2.94 -12.19 -26.43
C SER A 239 1.59 -12.62 -25.84
N ALA A 240 1.26 -12.22 -24.61
CA ALA A 240 0.05 -12.66 -23.90
C ALA A 240 -1.26 -12.45 -24.70
N PRO A 241 -1.51 -11.30 -25.36
CA PRO A 241 -2.78 -11.09 -26.08
C PRO A 241 -2.95 -12.09 -27.22
N LYS A 242 -1.89 -12.30 -28.02
CA LYS A 242 -1.88 -13.27 -29.12
C LYS A 242 -2.04 -14.71 -28.65
N ARG A 243 -1.40 -15.08 -27.54
CA ARG A 243 -1.46 -16.44 -27.01
C ARG A 243 -2.81 -16.76 -26.37
N ALA A 244 -3.45 -15.76 -25.75
CA ALA A 244 -4.76 -15.91 -25.13
C ALA A 244 -5.90 -15.81 -26.16
N GLY A 245 -5.69 -15.10 -27.28
CA GLY A 245 -6.77 -14.78 -28.21
C GLY A 245 -7.71 -13.67 -27.70
N GLU A 246 -7.28 -12.95 -26.66
CA GLU A 246 -8.10 -11.98 -25.92
C GLU A 246 -7.56 -10.56 -26.11
N THR A 247 -8.40 -9.56 -25.88
CA THR A 247 -7.98 -8.15 -25.95
C THR A 247 -7.36 -7.71 -24.63
N PHE A 248 -6.13 -7.21 -24.66
CA PHE A 248 -5.45 -6.65 -23.50
C PHE A 248 -5.23 -5.15 -23.66
N GLU A 249 -5.43 -4.41 -22.58
CA GLU A 249 -5.13 -2.98 -22.50
C GLU A 249 -4.25 -2.70 -21.28
N LEU A 250 -3.18 -1.92 -21.49
CA LEU A 250 -2.26 -1.51 -20.44
C LEU A 250 -2.19 0.02 -20.39
N ALA A 251 -2.64 0.59 -19.28
CA ALA A 251 -2.42 2.00 -18.95
C ALA A 251 -1.05 2.15 -18.27
N THR A 252 -0.10 2.79 -18.96
CA THR A 252 1.30 2.87 -18.51
C THR A 252 2.04 4.06 -19.12
N ASN A 253 3.04 4.57 -18.42
CA ASN A 253 3.91 5.67 -18.88
C ASN A 253 5.15 5.16 -19.64
N ILE A 254 4.95 4.41 -20.74
CA ILE A 254 6.05 4.03 -21.63
C ILE A 254 6.48 5.25 -22.45
N GLU A 255 7.67 5.79 -22.20
CA GLU A 255 8.21 6.93 -22.96
C GLU A 255 8.81 6.53 -24.31
N HIS A 256 9.50 5.39 -24.37
CA HIS A 256 10.21 4.96 -25.58
C HIS A 256 9.24 4.45 -26.65
N THR A 257 9.14 5.18 -27.75
CA THR A 257 8.28 4.87 -28.91
C THR A 257 8.53 3.47 -29.50
N ALA A 258 9.78 3.01 -29.52
CA ALA A 258 10.12 1.66 -30.00
C ALA A 258 9.48 0.56 -29.13
N THR A 259 9.47 0.77 -27.81
CA THR A 259 8.82 -0.15 -26.86
C THR A 259 7.31 -0.12 -27.04
N HIS A 260 6.72 1.07 -27.18
CA HIS A 260 5.28 1.23 -27.46
C HIS A 260 4.85 0.41 -28.69
N ARG A 261 5.53 0.62 -29.82
CA ARG A 261 5.28 -0.12 -31.07
C ARG A 261 5.45 -1.63 -30.90
N LYS A 262 6.37 -2.08 -30.05
CA LYS A 262 6.59 -3.50 -29.78
C LYS A 262 5.36 -4.14 -29.10
N PHE A 263 4.74 -3.45 -28.14
CA PHE A 263 3.53 -3.90 -27.47
C PHE A 263 2.33 -3.90 -28.43
N GLU A 264 2.13 -2.82 -29.20
CA GLU A 264 1.05 -2.72 -30.19
C GLU A 264 1.12 -3.82 -31.25
N ARG A 265 2.32 -4.11 -31.78
CA ARG A 265 2.54 -5.23 -32.72
C ARG A 265 2.20 -6.61 -32.12
N ASN A 266 2.14 -6.71 -30.80
CA ASN A 266 1.74 -7.92 -30.08
C ASN A 266 0.29 -7.90 -29.59
N GLY A 267 -0.52 -6.94 -30.05
CA GLY A 267 -1.96 -6.90 -29.77
C GLY A 267 -2.32 -6.19 -28.48
N TRP A 268 -1.38 -5.52 -27.81
CA TRP A 268 -1.69 -4.67 -26.67
C TRP A 268 -2.29 -3.34 -27.12
N ARG A 269 -3.36 -2.92 -26.46
CA ARG A 269 -3.83 -1.54 -26.47
C ARG A 269 -3.11 -0.78 -25.37
N LEU A 270 -2.56 0.40 -25.66
CA LEU A 270 -1.87 1.22 -24.67
C LEU A 270 -2.69 2.48 -24.38
N ARG A 271 -2.76 2.86 -23.10
CA ARG A 271 -3.47 4.06 -22.61
C ARG A 271 -2.57 4.91 -21.72
N CYS A 272 -2.90 6.19 -21.66
CA CYS A 272 -2.27 7.10 -20.70
C CYS A 272 -2.80 6.80 -19.28
N PRO A 273 -1.94 6.50 -18.29
CA PRO A 273 -2.40 6.22 -16.93
C PRO A 273 -2.97 7.45 -16.23
N LEU A 274 -2.56 8.67 -16.63
CA LEU A 274 -3.04 9.92 -16.04
C LEU A 274 -4.53 10.14 -16.29
N GLN A 275 -5.02 9.78 -17.49
CA GLN A 275 -6.45 9.91 -17.84
C GLN A 275 -7.36 8.98 -17.03
N MET A 276 -6.80 7.94 -16.39
CA MET A 276 -7.54 6.96 -15.60
C MET A 276 -7.44 7.18 -14.09
N SER A 277 -6.59 8.12 -13.65
CA SER A 277 -6.24 8.31 -12.23
C SER A 277 -7.03 9.45 -11.55
N VAL A 278 -8.00 10.05 -12.25
CA VAL A 278 -8.85 11.16 -11.78
C VAL A 278 -10.29 10.67 -11.60
#